data_AF-A0A955ZRT5-F1
#
_entry.id   AF-A0A955ZRT5-F1
#
_cell.length_a   1.000
_cell.length_b   1.000
_cell.length_c   1.000
_cell.angle_alpha   90.00
_cell.angle_beta   90.00
_cell.angle_gamma   90.00
#
_symmetry.space_group_name_H-M   'P 1'
#
loop_
_entity.id
_entity.type
_entity.pdbx_description
1 polymer ?
#
loop_
_entity_poly.entity_id
_entity_poly.type
_entity_poly.pdbx_seq_one_letter_code
_entity_poly.pdbx_strand_id
1 'polypeptide(L)'
;PRHVALCDWTLLITNVPEPWVPLDMVRALYTLRWQIELLFKQFKSILRVHQSATGNVHRLRCELYGKLIAAVWGQRLHAVANTARWTTARQEISLAKLYKRLQERAFLLSQLVMRSEAQAMAYLSQERETLLKHCRKHRQRSRMTTLDMLEAGVDPKLHRGQGQGLA
;
A
#
# COMPACT_ATOMS: atom_id res chain seq x y z
N PRO A 1 23.62 17.23 -24.98
CA PRO A 1 22.50 17.69 -25.86
C PRO A 1 21.55 16.58 -26.35
N ARG A 2 22.03 15.42 -26.82
CA ARG A 2 21.16 14.32 -27.30
C ARG A 2 20.48 13.48 -26.21
N HIS A 3 21.16 13.24 -25.08
CA HIS A 3 20.60 12.43 -23.99
C HIS A 3 19.40 13.08 -23.28
N VAL A 4 19.32 14.42 -23.28
CA VAL A 4 18.21 15.15 -22.64
C VAL A 4 16.94 15.05 -23.49
N ALA A 5 17.05 15.02 -24.82
CA ALA A 5 15.88 14.88 -25.71
C ALA A 5 15.14 13.54 -25.55
N LEU A 6 15.83 12.49 -25.11
CA LEU A 6 15.21 11.20 -24.80
C LEU A 6 14.48 11.19 -23.44
N CYS A 7 14.75 12.16 -22.56
CA CYS A 7 14.07 12.28 -21.27
C CYS A 7 12.65 12.85 -21.38
N ASP A 8 12.29 13.43 -22.53
CA ASP A 8 10.93 13.93 -22.79
C ASP A 8 9.93 12.81 -23.11
N TRP A 9 10.42 11.60 -23.39
CA TRP A 9 9.62 10.47 -23.83
C TRP A 9 9.51 9.42 -22.73
N THR A 10 8.31 8.87 -22.54
CA THR A 10 8.09 7.68 -21.70
C THR A 10 7.63 6.56 -22.61
N LEU A 11 8.51 5.58 -22.86
CA LEU A 11 8.16 4.38 -23.62
C LEU A 11 7.67 3.28 -22.67
N LEU A 12 6.43 2.85 -22.84
CA LEU A 12 5.83 1.75 -22.08
C LEU A 12 5.61 0.58 -23.03
N ILE A 13 6.18 -0.58 -22.70
CA ILE A 13 6.02 -1.83 -23.46
C ILE A 13 5.11 -2.74 -22.63
N THR A 14 4.03 -3.23 -23.23
CA THR A 14 3.05 -4.10 -22.57
C THR A 14 2.61 -5.22 -23.51
N ASN A 15 2.36 -6.40 -22.95
CA ASN A 15 1.73 -7.53 -23.64
C ASN A 15 0.21 -7.56 -23.42
N VAL A 16 -0.34 -6.57 -22.72
CA VAL A 16 -1.78 -6.47 -22.45
C VAL A 16 -2.50 -5.95 -23.70
N PRO A 17 -3.57 -6.62 -24.17
CA PRO A 17 -4.35 -6.13 -25.30
C PRO A 17 -5.01 -4.78 -25.03
N GLU A 18 -5.05 -3.92 -26.05
CA GLU A 18 -5.70 -2.60 -25.98
C GLU A 18 -7.16 -2.63 -25.48
N PRO A 19 -8.02 -3.62 -25.85
CA PRO A 19 -9.38 -3.68 -25.33
C PRO A 19 -9.48 -3.84 -23.81
N TRP A 20 -8.44 -4.34 -23.16
CA TRP A 20 -8.43 -4.54 -21.70
C TRP A 20 -7.86 -3.34 -20.97
N VAL A 21 -6.86 -2.68 -21.57
CA VAL A 21 -6.21 -1.50 -20.99
C VAL A 21 -5.97 -0.46 -22.09
N PRO A 22 -6.87 0.53 -22.23
CA PRO A 22 -6.68 1.65 -23.13
C PRO A 22 -5.42 2.44 -22.77
N LEU A 23 -4.81 3.08 -23.77
CA LEU A 23 -3.54 3.81 -23.63
C LEU A 23 -3.54 4.80 -22.46
N ASP A 24 -4.64 5.53 -22.26
CA ASP A 24 -4.79 6.52 -21.19
C ASP A 24 -4.69 5.88 -19.80
N MET A 25 -5.18 4.64 -19.65
CA MET A 25 -5.12 3.89 -18.40
C MET A 25 -3.75 3.25 -18.19
N VAL A 26 -3.02 2.86 -19.26
CA VAL A 26 -1.67 2.26 -19.14
C VAL A 26 -0.74 3.16 -18.33
N ARG A 27 -0.75 4.48 -18.61
CA ARG A 27 0.10 5.43 -17.89
C ARG A 27 -0.32 5.57 -16.42
N ALA A 28 -1.62 5.72 -16.15
CA ALA A 28 -2.14 5.78 -14.78
C ALA A 28 -1.76 4.54 -13.97
N LEU A 29 -1.89 3.34 -14.56
CA LEU A 29 -1.46 2.08 -13.96
C LEU A 29 0.05 2.04 -13.72
N TYR A 30 0.86 2.54 -14.65
CA TYR A 30 2.31 2.59 -14.46
C TYR A 30 2.73 3.46 -13.26
N THR A 31 1.95 4.49 -12.90
CA THR A 31 2.20 5.26 -11.67
C THR A 31 2.08 4.41 -10.40
N LEU A 32 1.28 3.34 -10.43
CA LEU A 32 1.12 2.40 -9.31
C LEU A 32 2.37 1.57 -9.06
N ARG A 33 3.33 1.52 -10.00
CA ARG A 33 4.59 0.78 -9.82
C ARG A 33 5.28 1.17 -8.52
N TRP A 34 5.25 2.45 -8.12
CA TRP A 34 5.83 2.91 -6.85
C TRP A 34 5.13 2.32 -5.61
N GLN A 35 3.89 1.85 -5.70
CA GLN A 35 3.20 1.23 -4.56
C GLN A 35 3.89 -0.06 -4.11
N ILE A 36 4.46 -0.85 -5.02
CA ILE A 36 5.20 -2.07 -4.65
C ILE A 36 6.45 -1.71 -3.84
N GLU A 37 7.14 -0.64 -4.21
CA GLU A 37 8.31 -0.16 -3.46
C GLU A 37 7.94 0.33 -2.07
N LEU A 38 6.83 1.08 -1.97
CA LEU A 38 6.29 1.52 -0.68
C LEU A 38 5.89 0.33 0.20
N LEU A 39 5.29 -0.71 -0.39
CA LEU A 39 4.94 -1.95 0.30
C LEU A 39 6.20 -2.63 0.86
N PHE A 40 7.21 -2.86 0.02
CA PHE A 40 8.48 -3.47 0.45
C PHE A 40 9.22 -2.60 1.48
N LYS A 41 9.12 -1.27 1.37
CA LYS A 41 9.66 -0.36 2.37
C LYS A 41 9.01 -0.59 3.74
N GLN A 42 7.70 -0.83 3.80
CA GLN A 42 7.05 -1.16 5.07
C GLN A 42 7.43 -2.54 5.59
N PHE A 43 7.57 -3.53 4.71
CA PHE A 43 8.01 -4.87 5.13
C PHE A 43 9.40 -4.83 5.74
N LYS A 44 10.32 -4.05 5.16
CA LYS A 44 11.67 -3.89 5.70
C LYS A 44 11.68 -3.01 6.95
N SER A 45 11.09 -1.82 6.91
CA SER A 45 11.19 -0.82 7.97
C SER A 45 10.38 -1.19 9.22
N ILE A 46 9.17 -1.70 9.04
CA ILE A 46 8.24 -1.98 10.14
C ILE A 46 8.32 -3.45 10.51
N LEU A 47 8.02 -4.35 9.57
CA LEU A 47 7.98 -5.80 9.85
C LEU A 47 9.38 -6.42 9.99
N ARG A 48 10.44 -5.71 9.62
CA ARG A 48 11.84 -6.15 9.71
C ARG A 48 12.06 -7.54 9.13
N VAL A 49 11.45 -7.80 7.95
CA VAL A 49 11.55 -9.10 7.26
C VAL A 49 12.99 -9.50 6.91
N HIS A 50 13.87 -8.50 6.78
CA HIS A 50 15.28 -8.66 6.41
C HIS A 50 16.21 -8.83 7.62
N GLN A 51 15.69 -8.75 8.84
CA GLN A 51 16.47 -8.88 10.07
C GLN A 51 16.01 -10.13 10.82
N SER A 52 16.94 -10.85 11.41
CA SER A 52 16.65 -11.91 12.37
C SER A 52 17.80 -11.95 13.37
N ALA A 53 17.47 -12.31 14.62
CA ALA A 53 18.47 -12.47 15.68
C ALA A 53 18.96 -13.92 15.81
N THR A 54 18.53 -14.84 14.93
CA THR A 54 18.87 -16.26 15.04
C THR A 54 19.89 -16.72 13.99
N GLY A 55 20.90 -17.46 14.44
CA GLY A 55 21.81 -18.20 13.54
C GLY A 55 21.28 -19.58 13.12
N ASN A 56 20.18 -20.05 13.71
CA ASN A 56 19.60 -21.36 13.38
C ASN A 56 18.71 -21.26 12.14
N VAL A 57 19.01 -22.04 11.10
CA VAL A 57 18.29 -22.01 9.81
C VAL A 57 16.80 -22.36 9.95
N HIS A 58 16.43 -23.30 10.81
CA HIS A 58 15.02 -23.67 11.00
C HIS A 58 14.23 -22.56 11.69
N ARG A 59 14.81 -21.94 12.72
CA ARG A 59 14.20 -20.79 13.40
C ARG A 59 14.11 -19.59 12.49
N LEU A 60 15.13 -19.34 11.67
CA LEU A 60 15.14 -18.27 10.68
C LEU A 60 13.99 -18.44 9.67
N ARG A 61 13.81 -19.65 9.12
CA ARG A 61 12.72 -19.95 8.18
C ARG A 61 11.35 -19.72 8.82
N CYS A 62 11.15 -20.22 10.05
CA CYS A 62 9.90 -20.03 10.78
C CYS A 62 9.61 -18.53 11.04
N GLU A 63 10.62 -17.77 11.50
CA GLU A 63 10.49 -16.33 11.72
C GLU A 63 10.16 -15.57 10.42
N LEU A 64 10.84 -15.91 9.32
CA LEU A 64 10.57 -15.32 8.02
C LEU A 64 9.13 -15.58 7.56
N TYR A 65 8.67 -16.84 7.63
CA TYR A 65 7.29 -17.18 7.28
C TYR A 65 6.28 -16.47 8.17
N GLY A 66 6.50 -16.40 9.49
CA GLY A 66 5.64 -15.66 10.40
C GLY A 66 5.52 -14.18 10.03
N LYS A 67 6.63 -13.53 9.69
CA LYS A 67 6.63 -12.12 9.24
C LYS A 67 5.92 -11.94 7.90
N LEU A 68 6.09 -12.86 6.95
CA LEU A 68 5.42 -12.81 5.65
C LEU A 68 3.90 -13.04 5.79
N ILE A 69 3.48 -13.97 6.64
CA ILE A 69 2.06 -14.19 6.95
C ILE A 69 1.46 -12.94 7.58
N ALA A 70 2.13 -12.35 8.58
CA ALA A 70 1.69 -11.09 9.19
C ALA A 70 1.61 -9.94 8.18
N ALA A 71 2.51 -9.89 7.19
CA ALA A 71 2.49 -8.92 6.11
C ALA A 71 1.26 -9.11 5.21
N VAL A 72 0.99 -10.32 4.75
CA VAL A 72 -0.20 -10.62 3.92
C VAL A 72 -1.47 -10.31 4.70
N TRP A 73 -1.55 -10.75 5.95
CA TRP A 73 -2.72 -10.51 6.79
C TRP A 73 -2.97 -9.02 7.03
N GLY A 74 -1.94 -8.25 7.40
CA GLY A 74 -2.06 -6.80 7.58
C GLY A 74 -2.39 -6.06 6.28
N GLN A 75 -1.89 -6.54 5.13
CA GLN A 75 -2.26 -5.99 3.81
C GLN A 75 -3.73 -6.25 3.48
N ARG A 76 -4.27 -7.43 3.79
CA ARG A 76 -5.69 -7.75 3.59
C ARG A 76 -6.58 -6.90 4.51
N LEU A 77 -6.20 -6.77 5.77
CA LEU A 77 -6.90 -5.88 6.71
C LEU A 77 -6.88 -4.42 6.24
N HIS A 78 -5.73 -3.95 5.76
CA HIS A 78 -5.60 -2.62 5.18
C HIS A 78 -6.54 -2.43 4.00
N ALA A 79 -6.56 -3.37 3.05
CA ALA A 79 -7.42 -3.29 1.87
C ALA A 79 -8.91 -3.15 2.26
N VAL A 80 -9.41 -4.03 3.16
CA VAL A 80 -10.81 -3.98 3.61
C VAL A 80 -11.12 -2.66 4.32
N ALA A 81 -10.28 -2.27 5.29
CA ALA A 81 -10.50 -1.05 6.06
C ALA A 81 -10.40 0.22 5.18
N ASN A 82 -9.46 0.23 4.24
CA ASN A 82 -9.22 1.35 3.34
C ASN A 82 -10.37 1.50 2.34
N THR A 83 -10.88 0.41 1.77
CA THR A 83 -12.06 0.44 0.90
C THR A 83 -13.28 0.95 1.65
N ALA A 84 -13.57 0.42 2.84
CA ALA A 84 -14.71 0.86 3.65
C ALA A 84 -14.64 2.38 3.94
N ARG A 85 -13.47 2.90 4.38
CA ARG A 85 -13.32 4.33 4.65
C ARG A 85 -13.33 5.19 3.39
N TRP A 86 -12.81 4.68 2.27
CA TRP A 86 -12.83 5.37 0.99
C TRP A 86 -14.28 5.60 0.54
N THR A 87 -15.09 4.56 0.55
CA THR A 87 -16.51 4.63 0.14
C THR A 87 -17.32 5.54 1.07
N THR A 88 -17.12 5.48 2.38
CA THR A 88 -17.94 6.26 3.33
C THR A 88 -17.48 7.71 3.49
N ALA A 89 -16.17 7.98 3.47
CA ALA A 89 -15.62 9.27 3.90
C ALA A 89 -14.56 9.86 2.97
N ARG A 90 -14.28 9.23 1.81
CA ARG A 90 -13.21 9.64 0.88
C ARG A 90 -11.86 9.83 1.56
N GLN A 91 -11.57 8.94 2.51
CA GLN A 91 -10.36 8.98 3.32
C GLN A 91 -9.56 7.69 3.17
N GLU A 92 -8.24 7.85 3.03
CA GLU A 92 -7.31 6.73 2.99
C GLU A 92 -6.72 6.42 4.37
N ILE A 93 -6.38 5.16 4.55
CA ILE A 93 -5.67 4.62 5.70
C ILE A 93 -4.21 4.44 5.30
N SER A 94 -3.29 4.84 6.17
CA SER A 94 -1.86 4.60 5.98
C SER A 94 -1.52 3.17 6.41
N LEU A 95 -1.07 2.36 5.45
CA LEU A 95 -0.58 0.99 5.71
C LEU A 95 0.52 0.97 6.79
N ALA A 96 1.42 1.94 6.76
CA ALA A 96 2.51 2.05 7.73
C ALA A 96 1.99 2.23 9.17
N LYS A 97 0.99 3.11 9.35
CA LYS A 97 0.38 3.33 10.67
C LYS A 97 -0.38 2.09 11.14
N LEU A 98 -1.09 1.43 10.22
CA LEU A 98 -1.78 0.18 10.54
C LEU A 98 -0.81 -0.89 11.01
N TYR A 99 0.30 -1.14 10.28
CA TYR A 99 1.30 -2.12 10.71
C TYR A 99 1.87 -1.83 12.09
N LYS A 100 2.15 -0.55 12.42
CA LYS A 100 2.60 -0.18 13.77
C LYS A 100 1.56 -0.55 14.84
N ARG A 101 0.27 -0.27 14.59
CA ARG A 101 -0.81 -0.61 15.52
C ARG A 101 -1.02 -2.13 15.67
N LEU A 102 -0.84 -2.88 14.59
CA LEU A 102 -0.86 -4.34 14.63
C LEU A 102 0.35 -4.90 15.40
N GLN A 103 1.53 -4.32 15.21
CA GLN A 103 2.73 -4.71 15.97
C GLN A 103 2.59 -4.46 17.47
N GLU A 104 2.02 -3.32 17.88
CA GLU A 104 1.72 -3.02 19.28
C GLU A 104 0.81 -4.09 19.94
N ARG A 105 0.01 -4.80 19.14
CA ARG A 105 -0.94 -5.84 19.61
C ARG A 105 -0.56 -7.24 19.16
N ALA A 106 0.62 -7.44 18.56
CA ALA A 106 0.95 -8.68 17.87
C ALA A 106 0.91 -9.89 18.82
N PHE A 107 1.39 -9.72 20.05
CA PHE A 107 1.35 -10.78 21.06
C PHE A 107 -0.08 -11.17 21.42
N LEU A 108 -0.93 -10.20 21.78
CA LEU A 108 -2.34 -10.45 22.09
C LEU A 108 -3.08 -11.09 20.91
N LEU A 109 -2.89 -10.56 19.70
CA LEU A 109 -3.50 -11.12 18.49
C LEU A 109 -3.03 -12.56 18.24
N SER A 110 -1.75 -12.85 18.42
CA SER A 110 -1.23 -14.22 18.27
C SER A 110 -1.86 -15.17 19.29
N GLN A 111 -2.03 -14.75 20.54
CA GLN A 111 -2.68 -15.57 21.57
C GLN A 111 -4.16 -15.81 21.25
N LEU A 112 -4.89 -14.78 20.81
CA LEU A 112 -6.29 -14.90 20.44
C LEU A 112 -6.46 -15.85 19.25
N VAL A 113 -5.66 -15.70 18.20
CA VAL A 113 -5.69 -16.57 17.02
C VAL A 113 -5.38 -18.03 17.39
N MET A 114 -4.41 -18.26 18.29
CA MET A 114 -4.06 -19.61 18.75
C MET A 114 -5.14 -20.23 19.65
N ARG A 115 -5.95 -19.42 20.34
CA ARG A 115 -7.06 -19.91 21.17
C ARG A 115 -8.34 -20.15 20.37
N SER A 116 -8.77 -19.15 19.60
CA SER A 116 -10.01 -19.19 18.84
C SER A 116 -10.07 -18.06 17.81
N GLU A 117 -10.31 -18.42 16.55
CA GLU A 117 -10.55 -17.47 15.48
C GLU A 117 -11.70 -16.50 15.82
N ALA A 118 -12.80 -17.02 16.39
CA ALA A 118 -13.96 -16.22 16.75
C ALA A 118 -13.62 -15.11 17.76
N GLN A 119 -12.77 -15.42 18.76
CA GLN A 119 -12.33 -14.43 19.75
C GLN A 119 -11.41 -13.37 19.13
N ALA A 120 -10.51 -13.77 18.23
CA ALA A 120 -9.67 -12.84 17.50
C ALA A 120 -10.51 -11.87 16.63
N MET A 121 -11.53 -12.41 15.93
CA MET A 121 -12.44 -11.62 15.11
C MET A 121 -13.31 -10.68 15.95
N ALA A 122 -13.81 -11.13 17.11
CA ALA A 122 -14.55 -10.28 18.04
C ALA A 122 -13.69 -9.11 18.55
N TYR A 123 -12.45 -9.39 18.97
CA TYR A 123 -11.51 -8.36 19.40
C TYR A 123 -11.23 -7.33 18.31
N LEU A 124 -10.94 -7.79 17.07
CA LEU A 124 -10.68 -6.89 15.95
C LEU A 124 -11.89 -6.05 15.57
N SER A 125 -13.09 -6.62 15.66
CA SER A 125 -14.34 -5.91 15.39
C SER A 125 -14.61 -4.82 16.42
N GLN A 126 -14.36 -5.12 17.70
CA GLN A 126 -14.50 -4.17 18.80
C GLN A 126 -13.45 -3.04 18.72
N GLU A 127 -12.19 -3.39 18.45
CA GLU A 127 -11.08 -2.43 18.42
C GLU A 127 -10.95 -1.67 17.09
N ARG A 128 -11.79 -1.98 16.09
CA ARG A 128 -11.68 -1.43 14.73
C ARG A 128 -11.57 0.09 14.72
N GLU A 129 -12.50 0.79 15.38
CA GLU A 129 -12.50 2.25 15.37
C GLU A 129 -11.27 2.83 16.08
N THR A 130 -10.88 2.24 17.20
CA THR A 130 -9.68 2.64 17.97
C THR A 130 -8.41 2.46 17.15
N LEU A 131 -8.26 1.32 16.49
CA LEU A 131 -7.14 1.00 15.60
C LEU A 131 -7.07 1.98 14.43
N LEU A 132 -8.20 2.25 13.78
CA LEU A 132 -8.23 3.01 12.54
C LEU A 132 -8.25 4.53 12.76
N LYS A 133 -8.72 5.03 13.91
CA LYS A 133 -8.82 6.47 14.23
C LYS A 133 -7.52 7.22 13.94
N HIS A 134 -6.40 6.65 14.35
CA HIS A 134 -5.07 7.26 14.19
C HIS A 134 -4.33 6.80 12.93
N CYS A 135 -4.88 5.86 12.16
CA CYS A 135 -4.25 5.34 10.95
C CYS A 135 -4.55 6.17 9.69
N ARG A 136 -5.27 7.29 9.81
CA ARG A 136 -5.59 8.16 8.66
C ARG A 136 -4.31 8.63 7.95
N LYS A 137 -4.32 8.52 6.63
CA LYS A 137 -3.26 9.04 5.77
C LYS A 137 -3.41 10.56 5.69
N HIS A 138 -2.30 11.27 5.88
CA HIS A 138 -2.29 12.72 5.70
C HIS A 138 -2.52 13.04 4.22
N ARG A 139 -3.43 13.99 3.93
CA ARG A 139 -3.73 14.44 2.58
C ARG A 139 -3.12 15.83 2.36
N GLN A 140 -2.23 15.93 1.38
CA GLN A 140 -1.70 17.22 0.95
C GLN A 140 -2.61 17.79 -0.13
N ARG A 141 -3.13 19.01 0.06
CA ARG A 141 -4.11 19.62 -0.86
C ARG A 141 -3.60 19.78 -2.29
N SER A 142 -2.29 19.99 -2.47
CA SER A 142 -1.67 20.18 -3.78
C SER A 142 -1.34 18.87 -4.53
N ARG A 143 -1.67 17.69 -3.98
CA ARG A 143 -1.30 16.41 -4.58
C ARG A 143 -2.43 15.39 -4.48
N MET A 144 -2.83 14.86 -5.63
CA MET A 144 -3.75 13.73 -5.72
C MET A 144 -3.15 12.49 -5.07
N THR A 145 -3.99 11.72 -4.38
CA THR A 145 -3.58 10.41 -3.87
C THR A 145 -3.65 9.35 -4.96
N THR A 146 -3.14 8.16 -4.67
CA THR A 146 -3.19 7.04 -5.62
C THR A 146 -4.61 6.61 -5.94
N LEU A 147 -5.53 6.61 -4.96
CA LEU A 147 -6.93 6.30 -5.22
C LEU A 147 -7.63 7.42 -6.01
N ASP A 148 -7.33 8.69 -5.70
CA ASP A 148 -7.85 9.83 -6.49
C ASP A 148 -7.45 9.69 -7.97
N MET A 149 -6.19 9.31 -8.26
CA MET A 149 -5.70 9.13 -9.63
C MET A 149 -6.40 8.00 -10.36
N LEU A 150 -6.62 6.87 -9.66
CA LEU A 150 -7.28 5.70 -10.25
C LEU A 150 -8.75 5.94 -10.55
N GLU A 151 -9.45 6.68 -9.68
CA GLU A 151 -10.85 7.03 -9.93
C GLU A 151 -11.00 8.07 -11.04
N ALA A 152 -10.10 9.06 -11.10
CA ALA A 152 -10.10 10.05 -12.17
C ALA A 152 -9.67 9.47 -13.52
N GLY A 153 -8.90 8.37 -13.52
CA GLY A 153 -8.24 7.84 -14.72
C GLY A 153 -7.09 8.74 -15.22
N VAL A 154 -6.58 9.64 -14.38
CA VAL A 154 -5.65 10.71 -14.78
C VAL A 154 -4.29 10.58 -14.08
N ASP A 155 -3.20 10.77 -14.83
CA ASP A 155 -1.85 10.97 -14.28
C ASP A 155 -1.61 12.48 -13.99
N PRO A 156 -1.47 12.90 -12.71
CA PRO A 156 -1.27 14.30 -12.35
C PRO A 156 0.09 14.87 -12.79
N LYS A 157 0.99 14.05 -13.32
CA LYS A 157 2.21 14.52 -13.97
C LYS A 157 1.97 15.04 -15.40
N LEU A 158 0.86 14.69 -16.05
CA LEU A 158 0.53 15.15 -17.41
C LEU A 158 0.13 16.63 -17.44
N HIS A 159 -0.74 17.07 -16.53
CA HIS A 159 -1.26 18.44 -16.53
C HIS A 159 -0.23 19.52 -16.15
N ARG A 160 0.91 19.14 -15.54
CA ARG A 160 1.98 20.11 -15.28
C ARG A 160 2.76 20.51 -16.53
N GLY A 161 2.62 19.78 -17.64
CA GLY A 161 3.29 20.09 -18.91
C GLY A 161 2.45 20.91 -19.90
N GLN A 162 1.14 21.10 -19.65
CA GLN A 162 0.24 21.77 -20.60
C GLN A 162 -0.02 23.25 -20.28
N GLY A 163 0.70 23.83 -19.31
CA GLY A 163 0.49 25.20 -18.82
C GLY A 163 1.55 26.24 -19.21
N GLN A 164 2.54 25.92 -20.05
CA GLN A 164 3.57 26.86 -20.50
C GLN A 164 3.91 26.58 -21.98
N GLY A 165 3.18 27.24 -22.89
CA GLY A 165 3.42 27.09 -24.33
C GLY A 165 2.26 27.56 -25.18
N LEU A 166 1.76 28.78 -24.94
CA LEU A 166 0.92 29.54 -25.87
C LEU A 166 1.04 31.03 -25.47
N ALA A 167 2.13 31.62 -25.93
CA ALA A 167 2.31 33.05 -26.17
C ALA A 167 3.33 33.18 -27.31
#